data_AF-A0A1B9YAI3-F1
#
_entry.id   AF-A0A1B9YAI3-F1
#
_cell.length_a   1.000
_cell.length_b   1.000
_cell.length_c   1.000
_cell.angle_alpha   90.00
_cell.angle_beta   90.00
_cell.angle_gamma   90.00
#
_symmetry.space_group_name_H-M   'P 1'
#
loop_
_entity.id
_entity.type
_entity.pdbx_description
1 polymer ?
#
loop_
_entity_poly.entity_id
_entity_poly.type
_entity_poly.pdbx_seq_one_letter_code
_entity_poly.pdbx_strand_id
1 'polypeptide(L)'
;MLIFIEENIKILYVIVILLLPYIFIVIYGYFRDEVKQKQNSHYDEIFIQKLLKTGVPLIINFESAVNNIEEKIKPCNEDVDYLKQFFLFNMFLNNQIDEVFTLVELKYKIGKKVFLKKIFFPFSKQSTESILKMQKKTTLYYNPKSPQESIVDLQFINNYI
;
A
#
# COMPACT_ATOMS: atom_id res chain seq x y z
N MET A 1 -62.90 6.14 6.85
CA MET A 1 -61.89 5.47 6.00
C MET A 1 -60.94 6.46 5.34
N LEU A 2 -61.43 7.51 4.66
CA LEU A 2 -60.59 8.56 4.04
C LEU A 2 -59.68 9.32 5.02
N ILE A 3 -60.18 9.70 6.20
CA ILE A 3 -59.41 10.44 7.23
C ILE A 3 -58.22 9.62 7.74
N PHE A 4 -58.39 8.31 7.89
CA PHE A 4 -57.34 7.39 8.37
C PHE A 4 -56.21 7.23 7.35
N ILE A 5 -56.52 7.33 6.04
CA ILE A 5 -55.52 7.29 4.97
C ILE A 5 -54.71 8.60 4.97
N GLU A 6 -55.38 9.74 5.16
CA GLU A 6 -54.75 11.05 5.15
C GLU A 6 -53.80 11.27 6.34
N GLU A 7 -54.17 10.80 7.53
CA GLU A 7 -53.33 10.83 8.73
C GLU A 7 -52.10 9.93 8.60
N ASN A 8 -52.25 8.72 8.03
CA ASN A 8 -51.13 7.82 7.78
C ASN A 8 -50.14 8.38 6.74
N ILE A 9 -50.62 9.10 5.71
CA ILE A 9 -49.76 9.77 4.73
C ILE A 9 -48.96 10.91 5.39
N LYS A 10 -49.58 11.68 6.29
CA LYS A 10 -48.89 12.76 7.04
C LYS A 10 -47.80 12.18 7.96
N ILE A 11 -48.09 11.07 8.66
CA ILE A 11 -47.11 10.38 9.51
C ILE A 11 -45.94 9.84 8.68
N LEU A 12 -46.22 9.21 7.54
CA LEU A 12 -45.19 8.71 6.62
C LEU A 12 -44.28 9.83 6.13
N TYR A 13 -44.86 10.98 5.76
CA TYR A 13 -44.11 12.15 5.29
C TYR A 13 -43.14 12.70 6.36
N VAL A 14 -43.59 12.78 7.62
CA VAL A 14 -42.76 13.23 8.74
C VAL A 14 -41.60 12.24 9.00
N ILE A 15 -41.86 10.93 8.93
CA ILE A 15 -40.83 9.90 9.11
C ILE A 15 -39.77 9.98 8.02
N VAL A 16 -40.16 10.15 6.75
CA VAL A 16 -39.22 10.25 5.62
C VAL A 16 -38.31 11.48 5.77
N ILE A 17 -38.87 12.62 6.16
CA ILE A 17 -38.08 13.85 6.40
C ILE A 17 -37.09 13.68 7.55
N LEU A 18 -37.47 12.98 8.62
CA LEU A 18 -36.57 12.71 9.75
C LEU A 18 -35.44 11.74 9.40
N LEU A 19 -35.68 10.79 8.50
CA LEU A 19 -34.69 9.79 8.09
C LEU A 19 -33.69 10.30 7.04
N LEU A 20 -34.10 11.24 6.18
CA LEU A 20 -33.25 11.84 5.14
C LEU A 20 -31.88 12.34 5.64
N PRO A 21 -31.78 13.19 6.69
CA PRO A 21 -30.48 13.67 7.17
C PRO A 21 -29.59 12.54 7.70
N TYR A 22 -30.18 11.51 8.32
CA TYR A 22 -29.43 10.35 8.79
C TYR A 22 -28.84 9.55 7.62
N ILE A 23 -29.60 9.32 6.56
CA ILE A 23 -29.14 8.66 5.33
C ILE A 23 -27.97 9.43 4.70
N PHE A 24 -28.07 10.76 4.62
CA PHE A 24 -26.98 11.61 4.11
C PHE A 24 -25.70 11.51 4.95
N ILE A 25 -25.81 11.47 6.28
CA ILE A 25 -24.64 11.30 7.17
C ILE A 25 -23.98 9.93 6.96
N VAL A 26 -24.76 8.86 6.82
CA VAL A 26 -24.24 7.50 6.59
C VAL A 26 -23.53 7.41 5.24
N ILE A 27 -24.16 7.92 4.17
CA ILE A 27 -23.56 7.95 2.82
C ILE A 27 -22.28 8.80 2.82
N TYR A 28 -22.31 9.98 3.44
CA TYR A 28 -21.15 10.85 3.53
C TYR A 28 -20.02 10.23 4.37
N GLY A 29 -20.34 9.53 5.46
CA GLY A 29 -19.38 8.78 6.26
C GLY A 29 -18.72 7.66 5.45
N TYR A 30 -19.53 6.87 4.75
CA TYR A 30 -19.07 5.79 3.87
C TYR A 30 -18.09 6.32 2.80
N PHE A 31 -18.49 7.35 2.04
CA PHE A 31 -17.61 7.94 1.03
C PHE A 31 -16.38 8.65 1.62
N ARG A 32 -16.50 9.30 2.78
CA ARG A 32 -15.35 9.93 3.46
C ARG A 32 -14.29 8.88 3.83
N ASP A 33 -14.73 7.73 4.32
CA ASP A 33 -13.84 6.67 4.77
C ASP A 33 -13.21 5.92 3.58
N GLU A 34 -13.94 5.73 2.48
CA GLU A 34 -13.38 5.23 1.21
C GLU A 34 -12.35 6.20 0.60
N VAL A 35 -12.63 7.50 0.58
CA VAL A 35 -11.71 8.52 0.04
C VAL A 35 -10.43 8.61 0.88
N LYS A 36 -10.52 8.44 2.20
CA LYS A 36 -9.34 8.38 3.08
C LYS A 36 -8.49 7.13 2.87
N GLN A 37 -9.11 5.99 2.53
CA GLN A 37 -8.34 4.76 2.23
C GLN A 37 -7.52 4.87 0.95
N LYS A 38 -8.04 5.54 -0.09
CA LYS A 38 -7.31 5.71 -1.36
C LYS A 38 -6.06 6.60 -1.28
N GLN A 39 -5.93 7.47 -0.28
CA GLN A 39 -4.80 8.42 -0.21
C GLN A 39 -3.51 7.84 0.39
N ASN A 40 -3.52 6.61 0.92
CA ASN A 40 -2.41 6.09 1.74
C ASN A 40 -1.33 5.27 1.00
N SER A 41 -1.35 5.13 -0.33
CA SER A 41 -0.35 4.31 -1.03
C SER A 41 0.18 4.89 -2.34
N HIS A 42 -0.10 6.16 -2.66
CA HIS A 42 0.28 6.69 -3.97
C HIS A 42 1.72 7.23 -3.99
N TYR A 43 2.68 6.35 -4.30
CA TYR A 43 3.91 6.79 -4.95
C TYR A 43 3.64 6.80 -6.46
N ASP A 44 3.33 7.98 -7.01
CA ASP A 44 3.19 8.16 -8.46
C ASP A 44 4.47 7.70 -9.18
N GLU A 45 4.33 7.02 -10.32
CA GLU A 45 5.47 6.65 -11.16
C GLU A 45 6.36 7.87 -11.50
N ILE A 46 5.73 9.04 -11.66
CA ILE A 46 6.39 10.33 -11.86
C ILE A 46 7.26 10.70 -10.66
N PHE A 47 6.76 10.52 -9.44
CA PHE A 47 7.50 10.74 -8.21
C PHE A 47 8.71 9.80 -8.13
N ILE A 48 8.50 8.51 -8.43
CA ILE A 48 9.56 7.49 -8.41
C ILE A 48 10.66 7.84 -9.39
N GLN A 49 10.33 8.10 -10.65
CA GLN A 49 11.29 8.48 -11.69
C GLN A 49 12.04 9.77 -11.33
N LYS A 50 11.35 10.76 -10.76
CA LYS A 50 11.97 12.00 -10.29
C LYS A 50 12.97 11.74 -9.17
N LEU A 51 12.62 10.90 -8.19
CA LEU A 51 13.49 10.60 -7.07
C LEU A 51 14.69 9.74 -7.48
N LEU A 52 14.53 8.80 -8.42
CA LEU A 52 15.65 8.05 -8.98
C LEU A 52 16.66 8.96 -9.72
N LYS A 53 16.18 10.05 -10.34
CA LYS A 53 17.03 11.02 -11.06
C LYS A 53 17.67 12.07 -10.14
N THR A 54 16.95 12.53 -9.11
CA THR A 54 17.33 13.70 -8.30
C THR A 54 17.62 13.39 -6.82
N GLY A 55 17.29 12.18 -6.38
CA GLY A 55 17.49 11.74 -5.01
C GLY A 55 18.95 11.52 -4.68
N VAL A 56 19.29 11.69 -3.40
CA VAL A 56 20.64 11.41 -2.91
C VAL A 56 20.76 9.90 -2.68
N PRO A 57 21.76 9.22 -3.29
CA PRO A 57 21.95 7.79 -3.10
C PRO A 57 22.60 7.51 -1.74
N LEU A 58 22.05 6.55 -1.01
CA LEU A 58 22.58 6.02 0.24
C LEU A 58 22.72 4.51 0.12
N ILE A 59 23.94 3.99 0.34
CA ILE A 59 24.17 2.54 0.32
C ILE A 59 23.71 1.95 1.64
N ILE A 60 22.79 0.99 1.57
CA ILE A 60 22.26 0.25 2.70
C ILE A 60 22.81 -1.19 2.65
N ASN A 61 23.30 -1.67 3.79
CA ASN A 61 23.64 -3.08 3.98
C ASN A 61 22.44 -3.79 4.64
N PHE A 62 21.85 -4.77 3.94
CA PHE A 62 20.68 -5.50 4.42
C PHE A 62 20.95 -6.25 5.71
N GLU A 63 22.15 -6.82 5.91
CA GLU A 63 22.52 -7.53 7.14
C GLU A 63 22.34 -6.66 8.39
N SER A 64 22.57 -5.35 8.27
CA SER A 64 22.44 -4.39 9.37
C SER A 64 21.12 -3.61 9.38
N ALA A 65 20.44 -3.54 8.23
CA ALA A 65 19.29 -2.68 8.02
C ALA A 65 17.96 -3.42 8.20
N VAL A 66 17.92 -4.73 7.98
CA VAL A 66 16.69 -5.50 8.17
C VAL A 66 16.31 -5.51 9.65
N ASN A 67 15.18 -4.91 9.96
CA ASN A 67 14.60 -4.86 11.30
C ASN A 67 13.60 -6.00 11.51
N ASN A 68 12.81 -6.33 10.48
CA ASN A 68 11.77 -7.37 10.56
C ASN A 68 11.48 -7.98 9.17
N ILE A 69 11.09 -9.25 9.14
CA ILE A 69 10.66 -10.00 7.95
C ILE A 69 9.39 -10.78 8.30
N GLU A 70 8.28 -10.38 7.68
CA GLU A 70 6.94 -10.95 7.88
C GLU A 70 6.40 -11.51 6.57
N GLU A 71 6.03 -12.79 6.57
CA GLU A 71 5.29 -13.38 5.45
C GLU A 71 3.82 -12.99 5.55
N LYS A 72 3.23 -12.60 4.42
CA LYS A 72 1.81 -12.32 4.28
C LYS A 72 1.24 -13.17 3.17
N ILE A 73 0.28 -14.01 3.55
CA ILE A 73 -0.56 -14.76 2.62
C ILE A 73 -1.82 -13.92 2.46
N LYS A 74 -2.00 -13.29 1.29
CA LYS A 74 -3.25 -12.59 0.97
C LYS A 74 -4.05 -13.45 -0.01
N PRO A 75 -5.30 -13.82 0.28
CA PRO A 75 -6.20 -14.31 -0.76
C PRO A 75 -6.39 -13.18 -1.78
N CYS A 76 -6.28 -13.50 -3.07
CA CYS A 76 -6.32 -12.56 -4.19
C CYS A 76 -7.73 -11.95 -4.37
N ASN A 77 -8.16 -11.09 -3.44
CA ASN A 77 -9.35 -10.27 -3.58
C ASN A 77 -8.94 -8.78 -3.54
N GLU A 78 -9.02 -8.18 -4.73
CA GLU A 78 -9.23 -6.75 -5.07
C GLU A 78 -8.18 -5.69 -4.68
N ASP A 79 -7.23 -5.99 -3.79
CA ASP A 79 -6.18 -5.01 -3.41
C ASP A 79 -4.80 -5.25 -4.06
N VAL A 80 -4.67 -6.25 -4.94
CA VAL A 80 -3.37 -6.72 -5.49
C VAL A 80 -3.10 -6.22 -6.91
N ASP A 81 -4.00 -5.44 -7.52
CA ASP A 81 -3.70 -4.79 -8.81
C ASP A 81 -2.49 -3.85 -8.73
N TYR A 82 -2.20 -3.30 -7.55
CA TYR A 82 -1.08 -2.39 -7.32
C TYR A 82 0.30 -3.08 -7.33
N LEU A 83 0.39 -4.35 -6.91
CA LEU A 83 1.66 -5.09 -6.92
C LEU A 83 1.94 -5.72 -8.30
N LYS A 84 0.89 -6.10 -9.02
CA LYS A 84 0.97 -6.54 -10.43
C LYS A 84 1.43 -5.44 -11.40
N GLN A 85 1.22 -4.17 -11.05
CA GLN A 85 1.76 -3.05 -11.83
C GLN A 85 3.24 -2.77 -11.51
N PHE A 86 3.68 -2.98 -10.27
CA PHE A 86 5.03 -2.59 -9.84
C PHE A 86 6.10 -3.61 -10.21
N PHE A 87 5.78 -4.89 -10.11
CA PHE A 87 6.54 -5.95 -10.77
C PHE A 87 5.86 -6.16 -12.11
N LEU A 88 6.58 -5.99 -13.21
CA LEU A 88 6.16 -6.31 -14.59
C LEU A 88 5.87 -7.82 -14.76
N PHE A 89 5.08 -8.41 -13.88
CA PHE A 89 4.70 -9.81 -13.84
C PHE A 89 3.45 -10.06 -14.71
N ASN A 90 3.34 -9.33 -15.82
CA ASN A 90 2.21 -9.43 -16.73
C ASN A 90 2.36 -10.56 -17.76
N MET A 91 3.28 -11.51 -17.60
CA MET A 91 3.46 -12.55 -18.62
C MET A 91 3.09 -13.98 -18.20
N PHE A 92 2.94 -14.30 -16.93
CA PHE A 92 2.54 -15.65 -16.53
C PHE A 92 1.82 -15.61 -15.20
N LEU A 93 0.48 -15.69 -15.19
CA LEU A 93 -0.32 -16.36 -14.15
C LEU A 93 -1.80 -16.10 -14.41
N ASN A 94 -2.36 -16.89 -15.34
CA ASN A 94 -3.81 -17.00 -15.53
C ASN A 94 -4.43 -18.02 -14.55
N ASN A 95 -3.77 -18.32 -13.43
CA ASN A 95 -4.27 -19.29 -12.45
C ASN A 95 -4.29 -18.63 -11.07
N GLN A 96 -5.41 -18.78 -10.37
CA GLN A 96 -5.66 -18.38 -8.99
C GLN A 96 -4.73 -19.16 -8.04
N ILE A 97 -3.47 -18.74 -7.96
CA ILE A 97 -2.51 -19.26 -6.98
C ILE A 97 -2.42 -18.21 -5.90
N ASP A 98 -2.59 -18.62 -4.64
CA ASP A 98 -2.34 -17.75 -3.49
C ASP A 98 -0.94 -17.15 -3.60
N GLU A 99 -0.86 -15.86 -3.91
CA GLU A 99 0.42 -15.18 -4.08
C GLU A 99 1.01 -14.92 -2.68
N VAL A 100 2.13 -15.60 -2.38
CA VAL A 100 2.87 -15.43 -1.13
C VAL A 100 3.78 -14.21 -1.26
N PHE A 101 3.59 -13.23 -0.37
CA PHE A 101 4.42 -12.03 -0.31
C PHE A 101 5.16 -11.94 1.02
N THR A 102 6.34 -11.32 1.00
CA THR A 102 7.10 -11.04 2.23
C THR A 102 7.29 -9.55 2.40
N LEU A 103 6.84 -9.02 3.54
CA LEU A 103 7.09 -7.66 3.98
C LEU A 103 8.43 -7.61 4.72
N VAL A 104 9.35 -6.77 4.24
CA VAL A 104 10.64 -6.51 4.88
C VAL A 104 10.66 -5.06 5.37
N GLU A 105 10.98 -4.87 6.65
CA GLU A 105 11.17 -3.55 7.24
C GLU A 105 12.66 -3.23 7.34
N LEU A 106 13.08 -2.17 6.67
CA LEU A 106 14.44 -1.68 6.62
C LEU A 106 14.60 -0.44 7.50
N LYS A 107 15.66 -0.43 8.30
CA LYS A 107 16.08 0.66 9.17
C LYS A 107 17.33 1.31 8.59
N TYR A 108 17.29 2.61 8.41
CA TYR A 108 18.42 3.39 7.92
C TYR A 108 18.58 4.70 8.69
N LYS A 109 19.77 5.29 8.62
CA LYS A 109 20.11 6.53 9.33
C LYS A 109 20.51 7.61 8.35
N ILE A 110 20.00 8.82 8.55
CA ILE A 110 20.43 10.03 7.85
C ILE A 110 20.83 11.06 8.91
N GLY A 111 22.12 11.34 9.01
CA GLY A 111 22.69 12.08 10.13
C GLY A 111 22.40 11.40 11.47
N LYS A 112 21.78 12.13 12.41
CA LYS A 112 21.39 11.60 13.74
C LYS A 112 20.01 10.95 13.77
N LYS A 113 19.22 11.07 12.69
CA LYS A 113 17.84 10.57 12.63
C LYS A 113 17.79 9.15 12.08
N VAL A 114 16.89 8.34 12.64
CA VAL A 114 16.63 6.96 12.23
C VAL A 114 15.28 6.91 11.52
N PHE A 115 15.23 6.19 10.41
CA PHE A 115 14.03 6.03 9.59
C PHE A 115 13.77 4.55 9.35
N LEU A 116 12.48 4.21 9.16
CA LEU A 116 12.02 2.88 8.80
C LEU A 116 11.36 2.93 7.43
N LYS A 117 11.63 1.94 6.58
CA LYS A 117 11.01 1.78 5.26
C LYS A 117 10.51 0.35 5.11
N LYS A 118 9.28 0.21 4.66
CA LYS A 118 8.65 -1.07 4.35
C LYS A 118 8.76 -1.35 2.85
N ILE A 119 9.21 -2.55 2.49
CA ILE A 119 9.28 -3.04 1.11
C ILE A 119 8.64 -4.43 1.01
N PHE A 120 8.06 -4.74 -0.13
CA PHE A 120 7.42 -6.03 -0.40
C PHE A 120 8.25 -6.83 -1.41
N PHE A 121 8.48 -8.10 -1.10
CA PHE A 121 9.08 -9.07 -2.00
C PHE A 121 8.00 -10.04 -2.50
N PRO A 122 8.00 -10.38 -3.80
CA PRO A 122 7.06 -11.33 -4.41
C PRO A 122 7.51 -12.78 -4.18
N PHE A 123 8.03 -13.09 -2.99
CA PHE A 123 8.54 -14.40 -2.64
C PHE A 123 8.14 -14.78 -1.21
N SER A 124 8.24 -16.06 -0.88
CA SER A 124 8.16 -16.55 0.50
C SER A 124 9.27 -15.96 1.38
N LYS A 125 9.09 -16.06 2.69
CA LYS A 125 10.05 -15.56 3.67
C LYS A 125 11.41 -16.22 3.52
N GLN A 126 11.44 -17.53 3.32
CA GLN A 126 12.69 -18.28 3.15
C GLN A 126 13.46 -17.84 1.90
N SER A 127 12.75 -17.64 0.78
CA SER A 127 13.36 -17.15 -0.47
C SER A 127 13.85 -15.71 -0.30
N THR A 128 13.05 -14.86 0.33
CA THR A 128 13.42 -13.47 0.63
C THR A 128 14.69 -13.40 1.49
N GLU A 129 14.78 -14.20 2.56
CA GLU A 129 15.99 -14.29 3.39
C GLU A 129 17.22 -14.74 2.60
N SER A 130 17.04 -15.68 1.66
CA SER A 130 18.13 -16.19 0.81
C SER A 130 18.61 -15.10 -0.16
N ILE A 131 17.69 -14.41 -0.82
CA ILE A 131 17.99 -13.30 -1.73
C ILE A 131 18.71 -12.17 -0.99
N LEU A 132 18.26 -11.79 0.20
CA LEU A 132 18.89 -10.75 1.02
C LEU A 132 20.31 -11.14 1.49
N LYS A 133 20.60 -12.44 1.66
CA LYS A 133 21.96 -12.93 1.96
C LYS A 133 22.87 -12.90 0.73
N MET A 134 22.33 -13.21 -0.44
CA MET A 134 23.06 -13.18 -1.70
C MET A 134 23.36 -11.74 -2.14
N GLN A 135 22.35 -10.87 -2.09
CA GLN A 135 22.48 -9.44 -2.35
C GLN A 135 22.66 -8.69 -1.03
N LYS A 136 23.90 -8.48 -0.60
CA LYS A 136 24.18 -7.85 0.71
C LYS A 136 23.84 -6.36 0.80
N LYS A 137 23.88 -5.65 -0.33
CA LYS A 137 23.74 -4.19 -0.35
C LYS A 137 22.74 -3.74 -1.40
N THR A 138 22.07 -2.64 -1.12
CA THR A 138 21.25 -1.91 -2.09
C THR A 138 21.42 -0.40 -1.96
N THR A 139 21.00 0.33 -2.97
CA THR A 139 20.93 1.79 -2.97
C THR A 139 19.54 2.25 -2.56
N LEU A 140 19.47 3.16 -1.61
CA LEU A 140 18.26 3.90 -1.26
C LEU A 140 18.40 5.33 -1.74
N TYR A 141 17.44 5.80 -2.53
CA TYR A 141 17.35 7.18 -2.98
C TYR A 141 16.41 7.94 -2.06
N TYR A 142 16.87 9.03 -1.46
CA TYR A 142 16.03 9.86 -0.59
C TYR A 142 16.07 11.33 -1.00
N ASN A 143 14.99 12.04 -0.68
CA ASN A 143 14.92 13.49 -0.83
C ASN A 143 15.41 14.16 0.45
N PRO A 144 16.45 15.03 0.43
CA PRO A 144 16.90 15.74 1.63
C PRO A 144 15.80 16.57 2.31
N LYS A 145 14.81 17.05 1.54
CA LYS A 145 13.66 17.81 2.07
C LYS A 145 12.61 16.93 2.74
N SER A 146 12.47 15.67 2.30
CA SER A 146 11.55 14.69 2.86
C SER A 146 12.22 13.30 2.92
N PRO A 147 13.08 13.04 3.92
CA PRO A 147 13.86 11.79 3.99
C PRO A 147 13.01 10.53 4.15
N GLN A 148 11.79 10.67 4.67
CA GLN A 148 10.79 9.61 4.81
C GLN A 148 10.25 9.11 3.46
N GLU A 149 10.25 9.97 2.44
CA GLU A 149 9.88 9.64 1.06
C GLU A 149 11.11 9.11 0.31
N SER A 150 11.63 7.98 0.77
CA SER A 150 12.75 7.28 0.14
C SER A 150 12.29 6.09 -0.70
N ILE A 151 13.09 5.73 -1.69
CA ILE A 151 12.87 4.57 -2.55
C ILE A 151 14.08 3.66 -2.46
N VAL A 152 13.82 2.37 -2.27
CA VAL A 152 14.85 1.34 -2.27
C VAL A 152 14.95 0.78 -3.67
N ASP A 153 16.15 0.75 -4.22
CA ASP A 153 16.41 0.10 -5.49
C ASP A 153 16.34 -1.41 -5.32
N LEU A 154 15.44 -2.05 -6.04
CA LEU A 154 15.22 -3.50 -5.99
C LEU A 154 15.45 -4.14 -7.36
N GLN A 155 16.17 -3.48 -8.28
CA GLN A 155 16.44 -4.02 -9.62
C GLN A 155 17.09 -5.41 -9.60
N PHE A 156 17.88 -5.72 -8.56
CA PHE A 156 18.49 -7.03 -8.40
C PHE A 156 17.48 -8.18 -8.29
N ILE A 157 16.22 -7.91 -7.90
CA ILE A 157 15.16 -8.92 -7.80
C ILE A 157 14.92 -9.57 -9.17
N ASN A 158 15.07 -8.81 -10.26
CA ASN A 158 14.88 -9.32 -11.61
C ASN A 158 15.87 -10.45 -11.98
N ASN A 159 16.96 -10.62 -11.23
CA ASN A 159 17.89 -11.73 -11.43
C ASN A 159 17.40 -13.06 -10.82
N TYR A 160 16.32 -13.02 -10.02
CA TYR A 160 15.77 -14.15 -9.28
C TYR A 160 14.31 -14.48 -9.66
N ILE A 161 13.76 -13.73 -10.61
CA ILE A 161 12.46 -13.96 -11.28
C ILE A 161 12.74 -14.68 -12.60
#